data_AF-A0A3A0ABZ5-F1
#
_entry.id   AF-A0A3A0ABZ5-F1
#
_cell.length_a   1.000
_cell.length_b   1.000
_cell.length_c   1.000
_cell.angle_alpha   90.00
_cell.angle_beta   90.00
_cell.angle_gamma   90.00
#
_symmetry.space_group_name_H-M   'P 1'
#
loop_
_entity.id
_entity.type
_entity.pdbx_description
1 polymer ?
#
loop_
_entity_poly.entity_id
_entity_poly.type
_entity_poly.pdbx_seq_one_letter_code
_entity_poly.pdbx_strand_id
1 'polypeptide(L)'
;MTDPTLIDELAELLREAGRVHHQAFAEVDGEDPEWPLWYAGYLLERFRALLGPGLTRSRLVCWLVLAADDHARQAPDTEWAAYYAQFFAAQRPA
;
A
#
# COMPACT_ATOMS: atom_id res chain seq x y z
N MET A 1 12.64 16.00 -0.08
CA MET A 1 13.15 14.82 0.66
C MET A 1 11.98 14.21 1.38
N THR A 2 11.63 12.97 1.06
CA THR A 2 10.57 12.22 1.74
C THR A 2 11.01 11.91 3.16
N ASP A 3 10.14 12.11 4.15
CA ASP A 3 10.44 11.85 5.57
C ASP A 3 10.67 10.35 5.79
N PRO A 4 11.86 9.91 6.25
CA PRO A 4 12.15 8.49 6.50
C PRO A 4 11.16 7.84 7.46
N THR A 5 10.70 8.59 8.46
CA THR A 5 9.74 8.10 9.47
C THR A 5 8.39 7.74 8.84
N LEU A 6 7.91 8.59 7.92
CA LEU A 6 6.66 8.36 7.19
C LEU A 6 6.75 7.10 6.32
N ILE A 7 7.88 6.90 5.63
CA ILE A 7 8.08 5.72 4.78
C ILE A 7 8.03 4.44 5.64
N ASP A 8 8.71 4.44 6.79
CA ASP A 8 8.72 3.29 7.68
C ASP A 8 7.33 2.97 8.24
N GLU A 9 6.56 3.98 8.65
CA GLU A 9 5.19 3.81 9.14
C GLU A 9 4.25 3.26 8.04
N LEU A 10 4.35 3.76 6.81
CA LEU A 10 3.58 3.26 5.68
C LEU A 10 3.97 1.83 5.34
N ALA A 11 5.26 1.50 5.32
CA ALA A 11 5.76 0.17 5.03
C ALA A 11 5.26 -0.85 6.07
N GLU A 12 5.25 -0.48 7.35
CA GLU A 12 4.76 -1.36 8.41
C GLU A 12 3.26 -1.63 8.29
N LEU A 13 2.45 -0.60 8.01
CA LEU A 13 1.02 -0.78 7.76
C LEU A 13 0.75 -1.67 6.53
N LEU A 14 1.56 -1.55 5.48
CA LEU A 14 1.47 -2.40 4.30
C LEU A 14 1.79 -3.86 4.65
N ARG A 15 2.88 -4.13 5.37
CA ARG A 15 3.23 -5.49 5.83
C ARG A 15 2.12 -6.08 6.69
N GLU A 16 1.58 -5.28 7.61
CA GLU A 16 0.44 -5.69 8.44
C GLU A 16 -0.76 -6.07 7.56
N ALA A 17 -1.14 -5.23 6.59
CA ALA A 17 -2.21 -5.52 5.66
C ALA A 17 -1.96 -6.81 4.87
N GLY A 18 -0.74 -7.05 4.40
CA GLY A 18 -0.38 -8.29 3.71
C GLY A 18 -0.53 -9.54 4.57
N ARG A 19 -0.10 -9.48 5.84
CA ARG A 19 -0.31 -10.59 6.78
C ARG A 19 -1.79 -10.86 7.04
N VAL A 20 -2.59 -9.80 7.28
CA VAL A 20 -4.02 -9.93 7.56
C VAL A 20 -4.81 -10.38 6.33
N HIS A 21 -4.46 -9.89 5.14
CA HIS A 21 -5.06 -10.31 3.87
C HIS A 21 -4.81 -11.79 3.62
N HIS A 22 -3.56 -12.25 3.72
CA HIS A 22 -3.23 -13.66 3.55
C HIS A 22 -4.00 -14.54 4.55
N GLN A 23 -4.14 -14.12 5.81
CA GLN A 23 -4.95 -14.86 6.78
C GLN A 23 -6.44 -14.90 6.40
N ALA A 24 -7.00 -13.79 5.91
CA ALA A 24 -8.41 -13.72 5.53
C ALA A 24 -8.73 -14.54 4.27
N PHE A 25 -7.77 -14.68 3.35
CA PHE A 25 -7.90 -15.41 2.09
C PHE A 25 -7.15 -16.75 2.09
N ALA A 26 -6.87 -17.31 3.27
CA ALA A 26 -6.10 -18.55 3.41
C ALA A 26 -6.74 -19.76 2.71
N GLU A 27 -8.08 -19.79 2.59
CA GLU A 27 -8.81 -20.87 1.90
C GLU A 27 -8.59 -20.88 0.37
N VAL A 28 -8.13 -19.76 -0.19
CA VAL A 28 -7.83 -19.57 -1.62
C VAL A 28 -6.35 -19.28 -1.86
N ASP A 29 -5.48 -19.69 -0.93
CA ASP A 29 -4.02 -19.47 -0.98
C ASP A 29 -3.62 -18.00 -1.20
N GLY A 30 -4.44 -17.07 -0.70
CA GLY A 30 -4.22 -15.63 -0.86
C GLY A 30 -4.51 -15.08 -2.27
N GLU A 31 -5.03 -15.90 -3.19
CA GLU A 31 -5.38 -15.46 -4.53
C GLU A 31 -6.62 -14.56 -4.48
N ASP A 32 -6.41 -13.27 -4.74
CA ASP A 32 -7.45 -12.26 -4.78
C ASP A 32 -7.19 -11.29 -5.94
N PRO A 33 -7.85 -11.47 -7.10
CA PRO A 33 -7.68 -10.54 -8.24
C PRO A 33 -8.17 -9.12 -7.91
N GLU A 34 -8.96 -8.93 -6.85
CA GLU A 34 -9.47 -7.65 -6.38
C GLU A 34 -8.76 -7.16 -5.10
N TRP A 35 -7.57 -7.70 -4.79
CA TRP A 35 -6.77 -7.33 -3.61
C TRP A 35 -6.65 -5.81 -3.36
N PRO A 36 -6.53 -4.92 -4.38
CA PRO A 36 -6.44 -3.49 -4.11
C PRO A 36 -7.70 -2.93 -3.43
N LEU A 37 -8.89 -3.51 -3.69
CA LEU A 37 -10.14 -3.10 -3.06
C LEU A 37 -10.16 -3.45 -1.58
N TRP A 38 -9.65 -4.63 -1.22
CA TRP A 38 -9.51 -5.08 0.16
C TRP A 38 -8.49 -4.21 0.90
N TYR A 39 -7.29 -4.05 0.34
CA TYR A 39 -6.23 -3.22 0.91
C TYR A 39 -6.69 -1.79 1.13
N ALA A 40 -7.35 -1.19 0.13
CA ALA A 40 -7.87 0.16 0.26
C ALA A 40 -8.96 0.26 1.35
N GLY A 41 -9.76 -0.79 1.57
CA GLY A 41 -10.70 -0.83 2.69
C GLY A 41 -10.00 -0.87 4.05
N TYR A 42 -8.97 -1.71 4.17
CA TYR A 42 -8.21 -1.90 5.42
C TYR A 42 -7.35 -0.68 5.79
N LEU A 43 -6.70 -0.07 4.80
CA LEU A 43 -5.67 0.94 5.02
C LEU A 43 -6.19 2.38 5.03
N LEU A 44 -7.36 2.67 4.45
CA LEU A 44 -7.78 4.05 4.14
C LEU A 44 -7.66 5.02 5.32
N GLU A 45 -8.28 4.71 6.46
CA GLU A 45 -8.29 5.64 7.59
C GLU A 45 -6.91 5.78 8.25
N ARG A 46 -6.11 4.71 8.24
CA ARG A 46 -4.73 4.73 8.76
C ARG A 46 -3.82 5.56 7.85
N PHE A 47 -3.96 5.39 6.54
CA PHE A 47 -3.24 6.18 5.55
C PHE A 47 -3.69 7.64 5.56
N ARG A 48 -4.96 7.96 5.83
CA ARG A 48 -5.42 9.35 6.01
C ARG A 48 -4.75 10.05 7.18
N ALA A 49 -4.46 9.34 8.26
CA ALA A 49 -3.73 9.90 9.38
C ALA A 49 -2.29 10.33 8.99
N LEU A 50 -1.68 9.64 8.03
CA LEU A 50 -0.29 9.87 7.59
C LEU A 50 -0.17 10.78 6.36
N LEU A 51 -1.06 10.60 5.38
CA LEU A 51 -1.03 11.25 4.06
C LEU A 51 -2.04 12.39 3.93
N GLY A 52 -2.98 12.50 4.87
CA GLY A 52 -3.99 13.55 4.95
C GLY A 52 -5.43 13.08 4.64
N PRO A 53 -6.44 13.77 5.20
CA PRO A 53 -7.85 13.35 5.13
C PRO A 53 -8.45 13.39 3.71
N GLY A 54 -7.80 14.11 2.78
CA GLY A 54 -8.22 14.19 1.37
C GLY A 54 -7.98 12.91 0.57
N LEU A 55 -7.30 11.90 1.12
CA LEU A 55 -7.12 10.62 0.46
C LEU A 55 -8.48 9.90 0.32
N THR A 56 -8.88 9.63 -0.92
CA THR A 56 -10.10 8.87 -1.22
C THR A 56 -9.79 7.40 -1.43
N ARG A 57 -10.79 6.53 -1.20
CA ARG A 57 -10.66 5.09 -1.47
C ARG A 57 -10.28 4.82 -2.93
N SER A 58 -10.93 5.49 -3.88
CA SER A 58 -10.65 5.32 -5.32
C SER A 58 -9.21 5.69 -5.70
N ARG A 59 -8.68 6.76 -5.10
CA ARG A 59 -7.28 7.16 -5.30
C ARG A 59 -6.32 6.12 -4.72
N LEU A 60 -6.61 5.63 -3.51
CA LEU A 60 -5.78 4.60 -2.87
C LEU A 60 -5.77 3.29 -3.68
N VAL A 61 -6.92 2.84 -4.20
CA VAL A 61 -7.00 1.68 -5.11
C VAL A 61 -6.12 1.90 -6.35
N CYS A 62 -6.23 3.07 -6.99
CA CYS A 62 -5.42 3.40 -8.16
C CYS A 62 -3.92 3.39 -7.83
N TRP A 63 -3.52 3.99 -6.71
CA TRP A 63 -2.12 4.00 -6.29
C TRP A 63 -1.57 2.62 -5.94
N LEU A 64 -2.36 1.74 -5.32
CA LEU A 64 -1.96 0.36 -5.04
C LEU A 64 -1.66 -0.39 -6.33
N VAL A 65 -2.54 -0.28 -7.33
CA VAL A 65 -2.33 -0.90 -8.65
C VAL A 65 -1.08 -0.34 -9.31
N LEU A 66 -0.91 0.98 -9.34
CA LEU A 66 0.26 1.62 -9.94
C LEU A 66 1.58 1.24 -9.25
N ALA A 67 1.60 1.19 -7.91
CA ALA A 67 2.78 0.79 -7.15
C ALA A 67 3.16 -0.67 -7.41
N ALA A 68 2.17 -1.57 -7.49
CA ALA A 68 2.40 -2.98 -7.82
C ALA A 68 2.96 -3.17 -9.22
N ASP A 69 2.33 -2.52 -10.19
CA ASP A 69 2.76 -2.50 -11.58
C ASP A 69 4.17 -1.94 -11.76
N ASP A 70 4.51 -0.87 -11.04
CA ASP A 70 5.82 -0.25 -11.10
C ASP A 70 6.90 -1.12 -10.44
N HIS A 71 6.63 -1.67 -9.25
CA HIS A 71 7.54 -2.59 -8.54
C HIS A 71 7.86 -3.82 -9.39
N ALA A 72 6.83 -4.46 -9.98
CA ALA A 72 7.00 -5.62 -10.83
C ALA A 72 7.87 -5.35 -12.07
N ARG A 73 7.85 -4.11 -12.59
CA ARG A 73 8.65 -3.71 -13.75
C ARG A 73 10.06 -3.25 -13.41
N GLN A 74 10.21 -2.50 -12.31
CA GLN A 74 11.45 -1.76 -12.03
C GLN A 74 12.33 -2.42 -10.98
N ALA A 75 11.72 -3.09 -9.98
CA ALA A 75 12.45 -3.58 -8.82
C ALA A 75 11.83 -4.85 -8.21
N PRO A 76 11.56 -5.90 -9.01
CA PRO A 76 10.81 -7.08 -8.56
C PRO A 76 11.47 -7.84 -7.39
N ASP A 77 12.79 -7.75 -7.26
CA ASP A 77 13.56 -8.44 -6.21
C ASP A 77 13.65 -7.65 -4.88
N THR A 78 13.05 -6.47 -4.81
CA THR A 78 13.07 -5.63 -3.59
C THR A 78 11.84 -5.89 -2.70
N GLU A 79 11.96 -5.56 -1.42
CA GLU A 79 10.84 -5.68 -0.46
C GLU A 79 9.68 -4.75 -0.88
N TRP A 80 8.55 -5.37 -1.25
CA TRP A 80 7.43 -4.68 -1.88
C TRP A 80 6.83 -3.58 -0.98
N ALA A 81 6.72 -3.80 0.34
CA ALA A 81 6.07 -2.85 1.23
C ALA A 81 6.91 -1.57 1.37
N ALA A 82 8.22 -1.71 1.48
CA ALA A 82 9.15 -0.58 1.44
C ALA A 82 9.09 0.17 0.10
N TYR A 83 9.00 -0.54 -1.03
CA TYR A 83 8.89 0.09 -2.36
C TYR A 83 7.59 0.90 -2.50
N TYR A 84 6.47 0.31 -2.11
CA TYR A 84 5.17 0.95 -2.19
C TYR A 84 5.09 2.15 -1.24
N ALA A 85 5.64 2.04 -0.02
CA ALA A 85 5.71 3.14 0.93
C ALA A 85 6.44 4.37 0.36
N GLN A 86 7.56 4.17 -0.35
CA GLN A 86 8.25 5.24 -1.06
C GLN A 86 7.36 5.86 -2.15
N PHE A 87 6.68 5.03 -2.94
CA PHE A 87 5.74 5.49 -3.96
C PHE A 87 4.63 6.37 -3.36
N PHE A 88 4.00 5.93 -2.27
CA PHE A 88 2.91 6.67 -1.60
C PHE A 88 3.39 7.98 -0.97
N ALA A 89 4.54 7.95 -0.31
CA ALA A 89 5.08 9.12 0.37
C ALA A 89 5.48 10.23 -0.63
N ALA A 90 5.85 9.86 -1.87
CA ALA A 90 6.07 10.79 -2.97
C ALA A 90 4.79 11.45 -3.52
N GLN A 91 3.60 10.94 -3.20
CA GLN A 91 2.33 11.50 -3.67
C GLN A 91 1.80 12.68 -2.84
N ARG A 92 2.48 13.04 -1.74
CA ARG A 92 2.09 14.20 -0.94
C ARG A 92 2.16 15.47 -1.81
N PRO A 93 1.05 16.19 -2.01
CA PRO A 93 1.17 17.55 -2.52
C PRO A 93 1.99 18.38 -1.52
N ALA A 94 2.81 19.28 -2.05
CA ALA A 94 3.58 20.26 -1.28
C ALA A 94 2.66 21.13 -0.41
#